data_AF-A0A6A5AKF6-F1
#
_entry.id   AF-A0A6A5AKF6-F1
#
_cell.length_a   1.000
_cell.length_b   1.000
_cell.length_c   1.000
_cell.angle_alpha   90.00
_cell.angle_beta   90.00
_cell.angle_gamma   90.00
#
_symmetry.space_group_name_H-M   'P 1'
#
loop_
_entity.id
_entity.type
_entity.pdbx_description
1 polymer ?
#
loop_
_entity_poly.entity_id
_entity_poly.type
_entity_poly.pdbx_seq_one_letter_code
_entity_poly.pdbx_strand_id
1 'polypeptide(L)'
;MARGRTVFLPPRFMSVNQAVEQLLEVEDKRQEGVYSRDTLCVGMARLGQRDQKIVAGTLAELLSVDFGAPLHSLVIAGDVHFLEEEMLAQFSVKLLQATTTADETA
;
A
#
# COMPACT_ATOMS: atom_id res chain seq x y z
N MET A 1 -3.43 12.55 -39.47
CA MET A 1 -4.55 11.86 -38.80
C MET A 1 -4.44 10.37 -39.11
N ALA A 2 -3.97 9.57 -38.15
CA ALA A 2 -3.58 8.17 -38.38
C ALA A 2 -4.79 7.23 -38.32
N ARG A 3 -4.80 6.27 -39.26
CA ARG A 3 -5.92 5.39 -39.62
C ARG A 3 -6.15 4.29 -38.58
N GLY A 4 -7.35 4.25 -37.99
CA GLY A 4 -8.21 3.06 -37.93
C GLY A 4 -7.74 1.75 -37.28
N ARG A 5 -6.63 1.70 -36.53
CA ARG A 5 -6.23 0.50 -35.79
C ARG A 5 -6.19 0.79 -34.29
N THR A 6 -7.14 0.24 -33.54
CA THR A 6 -7.12 0.24 -32.08
C THR A 6 -5.95 -0.63 -31.63
N VAL A 7 -4.84 0.00 -31.25
CA VAL A 7 -3.72 -0.69 -30.59
C VAL A 7 -4.03 -0.69 -29.10
N PHE A 8 -4.31 -1.87 -28.56
CA PHE A 8 -4.47 -2.05 -27.12
C PHE A 8 -3.09 -2.04 -26.47
N LEU A 9 -2.86 -1.08 -25.57
CA LEU A 9 -1.66 -1.07 -24.74
C LEU A 9 -1.71 -2.23 -23.75
N PRO A 10 -0.54 -2.75 -23.33
CA PRO A 10 -0.50 -3.75 -22.28
C PRO A 10 -1.15 -3.20 -20.99
N PRO A 11 -1.82 -4.05 -20.20
CA PRO A 11 -2.44 -3.62 -18.96
C PRO A 11 -1.38 -3.11 -17.98
N ARG A 12 -1.59 -1.90 -17.46
CA ARG A 12 -0.75 -1.27 -16.45
C ARG A 12 -1.58 -1.05 -15.20
N PHE A 13 -1.13 -1.62 -14.08
CA PHE A 13 -1.75 -1.43 -12.78
C PHE A 13 -0.86 -0.54 -11.92
N MET A 14 -1.48 0.28 -11.10
CA MET A 14 -0.77 1.13 -10.14
C MET A 14 -0.45 0.31 -8.89
N SER A 15 0.78 0.43 -8.38
CA SER A 15 1.15 -0.19 -7.12
C SER A 15 0.82 0.69 -5.91
N VAL A 16 0.75 0.10 -4.71
CA VAL A 16 0.60 0.86 -3.46
C VAL A 16 1.74 1.88 -3.33
N ASN A 17 2.98 1.47 -3.60
CA ASN A 17 4.16 2.33 -3.48
C ASN A 17 4.03 3.56 -4.41
N GLN A 18 3.58 3.37 -5.66
CA GLN A 18 3.34 4.47 -6.60
C GLN A 18 2.23 5.41 -6.13
N ALA A 19 1.15 4.87 -5.58
CA ALA A 19 0.07 5.68 -5.04
C ALA A 19 0.55 6.54 -3.86
N VAL A 20 1.31 5.95 -2.94
CA VAL A 20 1.88 6.66 -1.79
C VAL A 20 2.88 7.74 -2.22
N GLU A 21 3.76 7.45 -3.18
CA GLU A 21 4.71 8.43 -3.70
C GLU A 21 3.99 9.63 -4.31
N GLN A 22 2.95 9.40 -5.12
CA GLN A 22 2.15 10.48 -5.71
C GLN A 22 1.39 11.29 -4.67
N LEU A 23 0.85 10.65 -3.64
CA LEU A 23 0.18 11.35 -2.55
C LEU A 23 1.17 12.27 -1.83
N LEU A 24 2.34 11.76 -1.42
CA LEU A 24 3.36 12.57 -0.76
C LEU A 24 3.84 13.74 -1.64
N GLU A 25 4.02 13.54 -2.94
CA GLU A 25 4.38 14.61 -3.87
C GLU A 25 3.27 15.69 -3.95
N VAL A 26 2.01 15.29 -3.92
CA VAL A 26 0.87 16.22 -3.95
C VAL A 26 0.78 17.01 -2.65
N GLU A 27 0.96 16.36 -1.50
CA GLU A 27 0.99 17.03 -0.20
C GLU A 27 2.17 18.01 -0.10
N ASP A 28 3.37 17.64 -0.55
CA ASP A 28 4.54 18.53 -0.55
C ASP A 28 4.30 19.80 -1.39
N LYS A 29 3.48 19.71 -2.45
CA LYS A 29 3.10 20.86 -3.29
C LYS A 29 1.96 21.70 -2.72
N ARG A 30 0.96 21.05 -2.11
CA ARG A 30 -0.28 21.71 -1.66
C ARG A 30 -0.20 22.22 -0.23
N GLN A 31 0.52 21.51 0.64
CA GLN A 31 0.70 21.82 2.06
C GLN A 31 -0.64 22.07 2.78
N GLU A 32 -1.65 21.25 2.46
CA GLU A 32 -3.00 21.35 3.03
C GLU A 32 -3.10 20.61 4.37
N GLY A 33 -2.11 19.77 4.71
CA GLY A 33 -2.01 19.06 5.98
C GLY A 33 -3.02 17.91 6.13
N VAL A 34 -3.48 17.34 5.01
CA VAL A 34 -4.54 16.32 5.01
C VAL A 34 -3.99 14.95 5.42
N TYR A 35 -2.78 14.64 5.00
CA TYR A 35 -2.06 13.43 5.37
C TYR A 35 -0.56 13.74 5.46
N SER A 36 0.18 12.94 6.23
CA SER A 36 1.61 13.09 6.44
C SER A 36 2.29 11.73 6.32
N ARG A 37 3.62 11.72 6.34
CA ARG A 37 4.40 10.47 6.30
C ARG A 37 4.07 9.51 7.45
N ASP A 38 3.54 10.04 8.55
CA ASP A 38 3.17 9.31 9.76
C ASP A 38 1.69 8.89 9.78
N THR A 39 0.90 9.27 8.77
CA THR A 39 -0.50 8.86 8.68
C THR A 39 -0.61 7.36 8.54
N LEU A 40 -1.51 6.78 9.33
CA LEU A 40 -1.82 5.35 9.32
C LEU A 40 -2.55 4.98 8.02
N CYS A 41 -2.01 3.98 7.34
CA CYS A 41 -2.51 3.50 6.08
C CYS A 41 -2.48 1.97 6.02
N VAL A 42 -3.32 1.41 5.15
CA VAL A 42 -3.40 -0.03 4.91
C VAL A 42 -3.22 -0.29 3.43
N GLY A 43 -2.12 -0.95 3.09
CA GLY A 43 -1.86 -1.49 1.77
C GLY A 43 -2.37 -2.92 1.65
N MET A 44 -3.05 -3.21 0.56
CA MET A 44 -3.60 -4.53 0.27
C MET A 44 -3.21 -4.97 -1.13
N ALA A 45 -2.96 -6.26 -1.31
CA ALA A 45 -2.73 -6.88 -2.60
C ALA A 45 -3.48 -8.21 -2.71
N ARG A 46 -4.07 -8.44 -3.89
CA ARG A 46 -4.71 -9.72 -4.29
C ARG A 46 -5.75 -10.21 -3.26
N LEU A 47 -6.57 -9.28 -2.75
CA LEU A 47 -7.58 -9.57 -1.73
C LEU A 47 -8.49 -10.73 -2.18
N GLY A 48 -8.64 -11.76 -1.34
CA GLY A 48 -9.42 -12.97 -1.65
C GLY A 48 -8.65 -14.07 -2.39
N GLN A 49 -7.37 -13.86 -2.74
CA GLN A 49 -6.49 -14.90 -3.25
C GLN A 49 -5.68 -15.56 -2.13
N ARG A 50 -5.09 -16.73 -2.42
CA ARG A 50 -4.28 -17.48 -1.43
C ARG A 50 -3.02 -16.72 -1.01
N ASP A 51 -2.49 -15.92 -1.91
CA ASP A 51 -1.31 -15.08 -1.74
C ASP A 51 -1.69 -13.62 -1.45
N GLN A 52 -2.87 -13.37 -0.87
CA GLN A 52 -3.27 -12.04 -0.43
C GLN A 52 -2.25 -11.47 0.57
N LYS A 53 -2.00 -10.17 0.47
CA LYS A 53 -1.11 -9.48 1.40
C LYS A 53 -1.81 -8.24 1.93
N ILE A 54 -1.91 -8.13 3.25
CA ILE A 54 -2.50 -6.97 3.94
C ILE A 54 -1.45 -6.46 4.91
N VAL A 55 -1.15 -5.17 4.80
CA VAL A 55 -0.09 -4.52 5.57
C VAL A 55 -0.60 -3.18 6.06
N ALA A 56 -0.60 -2.99 7.38
CA ALA A 56 -0.93 -1.75 8.05
C ALA A 56 0.36 -1.08 8.55
N GLY A 57 0.50 0.22 8.34
CA GLY A 57 1.67 0.97 8.76
C GLY A 57 1.57 2.43 8.35
N THR A 58 2.60 3.20 8.63
CA THR A 58 2.63 4.59 8.16
C THR A 58 2.83 4.66 6.65
N LEU A 59 2.48 5.79 6.02
CA LEU A 59 2.78 6.02 4.60
C LEU A 59 4.27 5.80 4.29
N ALA A 60 5.17 6.25 5.18
CA ALA A 60 6.60 6.03 5.02
C ALA A 60 6.98 4.55 5.06
N GLU A 61 6.41 3.77 5.98
CA GLU A 61 6.68 2.34 6.09
C GLU A 61 6.17 1.59 4.84
N LEU A 62 4.98 1.93 4.35
CA LEU A 62 4.37 1.29 3.18
C LEU A 62 5.18 1.45 1.89
N LEU A 63 5.96 2.53 1.74
CA LEU A 63 6.87 2.72 0.60
C LEU A 63 7.95 1.63 0.51
N SER A 64 8.37 1.07 1.64
CA SER A 64 9.43 0.06 1.72
C SER A 64 8.92 -1.37 1.55
N VAL A 65 7.59 -1.57 1.54
CA VAL A 65 6.97 -2.88 1.52
C VAL A 65 6.77 -3.35 0.07
N ASP A 66 7.15 -4.60 -0.21
CA ASP A 66 6.79 -5.27 -1.45
C ASP A 66 5.42 -5.96 -1.33
N PHE A 67 4.47 -5.52 -2.14
CA PHE A 67 3.11 -6.07 -2.22
C PHE A 67 2.98 -7.21 -3.24
N GLY A 68 4.00 -7.45 -4.07
CA GLY A 68 4.01 -8.45 -5.13
C GLY A 68 3.12 -8.06 -6.32
N ALA A 69 2.56 -9.07 -6.99
CA ALA A 69 1.72 -8.90 -8.18
C ALA A 69 0.42 -8.08 -7.92
N PRO A 70 -0.14 -7.41 -8.95
CA PRO A 70 -1.44 -6.73 -8.86
C PRO A 70 -2.58 -7.73 -8.60
N LEU A 71 -3.76 -7.32 -8.15
CA LEU A 71 -4.29 -5.97 -7.93
C LEU A 71 -3.95 -5.40 -6.55
N HIS A 72 -3.63 -4.11 -6.51
CA HIS A 72 -3.31 -3.40 -5.27
C HIS A 72 -4.43 -2.43 -4.88
N SER A 73 -4.57 -2.20 -3.58
CA SER A 73 -5.50 -1.22 -3.00
C SER A 73 -4.85 -0.54 -1.80
N LEU A 74 -5.16 0.73 -1.58
CA LEU A 74 -4.64 1.54 -0.48
C LEU A 74 -5.81 2.18 0.25
N VAL A 75 -5.80 2.10 1.58
CA VAL A 75 -6.76 2.76 2.47
C VAL A 75 -6.00 3.71 3.36
N ILE A 76 -6.47 4.96 3.44
CA ILE A 76 -5.98 5.95 4.41
C ILE A 76 -6.93 5.91 5.60
N ALA A 77 -6.41 5.57 6.76
CA ALA A 77 -7.20 5.51 7.98
C ALA A 77 -7.36 6.94 8.54
N GLY A 78 -8.60 7.29 8.91
CA GLY A 78 -8.88 8.49 9.69
C GLY A 78 -8.86 8.16 11.18
N ASP A 79 -9.85 8.67 11.90
CA ASP A 79 -10.07 8.30 13.30
C ASP A 79 -10.53 6.83 13.38
N VAL A 80 -9.65 5.98 13.89
CA VAL A 80 -9.91 4.55 14.08
C VAL A 80 -10.38 4.28 15.51
N HIS A 81 -11.33 3.36 15.64
CA HIS A 81 -11.77 2.90 16.96
C HIS A 81 -10.75 1.92 17.55
N PHE A 82 -10.66 1.80 18.88
CA PHE A 82 -9.66 0.92 19.55
C PHE A 82 -9.67 -0.53 19.01
N LEU A 83 -10.85 -1.04 18.67
CA LEU A 83 -11.01 -2.40 18.14
C LEU A 83 -10.43 -2.51 16.71
N GLU A 84 -10.54 -1.45 15.91
CA GLU A 84 -9.92 -1.40 14.59
C GLU A 84 -8.41 -1.31 14.72
N GLU A 85 -7.89 -0.53 15.68
CA GLU A 85 -6.45 -0.48 15.98
C GLU A 85 -5.90 -1.86 16.36
N GLU A 86 -6.59 -2.60 17.24
CA GLU A 86 -6.21 -3.96 17.62
C GLU A 86 -6.17 -4.92 16.42
N MET A 87 -7.12 -4.78 15.50
CA MET A 87 -7.13 -5.56 14.25
C MET A 87 -5.99 -5.15 13.32
N LEU A 88 -5.76 -3.85 13.13
CA LEU A 88 -4.68 -3.32 12.29
C LEU A 88 -3.30 -3.69 12.83
N ALA A 89 -3.13 -3.76 14.15
CA ALA A 89 -1.88 -4.17 14.78
C ALA A 89 -1.43 -5.59 14.37
N GLN A 90 -2.38 -6.49 14.09
CA GLN A 90 -2.10 -7.85 13.60
C GLN A 90 -1.50 -7.86 12.19
N PHE A 91 -1.72 -6.79 11.42
CA PHE A 91 -1.18 -6.62 10.06
C PHE A 91 -0.04 -5.61 10.00
N SER A 92 0.54 -5.23 11.14
CA SER A 92 1.55 -4.19 11.20
C SER A 92 2.83 -4.53 10.41
N VAL A 93 3.45 -3.53 9.78
CA VAL A 93 4.72 -3.67 9.05
C VAL A 93 5.82 -4.32 9.91
N LYS A 94 5.86 -3.99 11.21
CA LYS A 94 6.83 -4.55 12.17
C LYS A 94 6.70 -6.07 12.33
N LEU A 95 5.47 -6.60 12.28
CA LEU A 95 5.21 -8.04 12.40
C LEU A 95 5.57 -8.80 11.10
N LEU A 96 5.41 -8.14 9.95
CA LEU A 96 5.83 -8.67 8.64
C LEU A 96 7.35 -8.81 8.51
N GLN A 97 8.11 -7.88 9.08
CA GLN A 97 9.58 -7.96 9.08
C GLN A 97 10.09 -9.10 9.99
N ALA A 98 9.42 -9.33 11.12
CA ALA A 98 9.78 -10.38 12.07
C ALA A 98 9.55 -11.81 11.54
N THR A 99 8.60 -12.00 10.61
CA THR A 99 8.32 -13.31 10.01
C THR A 99 9.29 -13.67 8.88
N THR A 100 9.94 -12.69 8.25
CA THR A 100 10.95 -12.95 7.22
C THR A 100 12.28 -13.41 7.83
N THR A 101 12.62 -12.94 9.03
CA THR A 101 13.89 -13.33 9.70
C THR A 101 13.87 -14.75 10.27
N ALA A 102 12.70 -15.34 10.51
CA ALA A 102 12.57 -16.70 11.03
C ALA A 102 12.82 -17.79 9.96
N ASP A 103 12.64 -17.48 8.68
CA ASP A 103 12.76 -18.44 7.57
C ASP A 103 14.21 -18.58 7.06
N GLU A 104 15.11 -17.66 7.41
CA GLU A 104 16.53 -17.70 6.98
C GLU A 104 17.46 -18.56 7.88
N THR A 105 16.93 -19.23 8.92
CA THR A 105 17.72 -20.06 9.85
C THR A 105 17.36 -21.56 9.90
N ALA A 106 16.71 -22.10 8.85
CA ALA A 106 16.43 -23.53 8.73
C ALA A 106 17.23 -24.21 7.62
#